data_AF-A0A8B5Y6K7-F1
#
_entry.id   AF-A0A8B5Y6K7-F1
#
_cell.length_a   1.000
_cell.length_b   1.000
_cell.length_c   1.000
_cell.angle_alpha   90.00
_cell.angle_beta   90.00
_cell.angle_gamma   90.00
#
_symmetry.space_group_name_H-M   'P 1'
#
loop_
_entity.id
_entity.type
_entity.pdbx_description
1 polymer ?
#
loop_
_entity_poly.entity_id
_entity_poly.type
_entity_poly.pdbx_seq_one_letter_code
_entity_poly.pdbx_strand_id
1 'polypeptide(L)'
;MTINLKVIQEKPKGLSVDDIQDGFFLVKGDNAWVIRSHARDFSLIDLGTFKIHLMSKTDLEDFINSWIDIKILSPKQVNLNIGFQWRD
;
A
#
# COMPACT_ATOMS: atom_id res chain seq x y z
N MET A 1 -12.68 -10.13 -8.37
CA MET A 1 -12.86 -8.93 -7.54
C MET A 1 -11.90 -7.89 -8.08
N THR A 2 -12.38 -6.68 -8.37
CA THR A 2 -11.53 -5.63 -8.94
C THR A 2 -11.39 -4.52 -7.90
N ILE A 3 -10.19 -4.37 -7.36
CA ILE A 3 -9.87 -3.25 -6.46
C ILE A 3 -9.21 -2.18 -7.32
N ASN A 4 -9.88 -1.04 -7.44
CA ASN A 4 -9.37 0.11 -8.17
C ASN A 4 -8.97 1.18 -7.16
N LEU A 5 -7.67 1.45 -7.07
CA LEU A 5 -7.12 2.51 -6.24
C LEU A 5 -6.98 3.78 -7.09
N LYS A 6 -7.85 4.76 -6.85
CA LYS A 6 -7.76 6.06 -7.53
C LYS A 6 -6.97 7.02 -6.66
N VAL A 7 -5.78 7.41 -7.11
CA VAL A 7 -5.00 8.47 -6.45
C VAL A 7 -5.71 9.81 -6.67
N ILE A 8 -6.09 10.48 -5.58
CA ILE A 8 -6.86 11.73 -5.59
C ILE A 8 -5.99 12.98 -5.38
N GLN A 9 -4.75 12.81 -4.91
CA GLN A 9 -3.75 13.88 -4.86
C GLN A 9 -2.41 13.35 -5.39
N GLU A 10 -1.97 13.88 -6.52
CA GLU A 10 -0.76 13.42 -7.20
C GLU A 10 0.54 13.81 -6.49
N LYS A 11 0.57 14.85 -5.65
CA LYS A 11 1.79 15.20 -4.90
C LYS A 11 1.97 14.17 -3.79
N PRO A 12 2.87 13.19 -3.95
CA PRO A 12 3.24 12.33 -2.84
C PRO A 12 3.95 13.26 -1.85
N LYS A 13 3.54 13.27 -0.58
CA LYS A 13 4.50 13.69 0.44
C LYS A 13 5.67 12.70 0.29
N GLY A 14 6.91 13.20 0.26
CA GLY A 14 8.11 12.36 0.25
C GLY A 14 8.24 11.62 1.57
N LEU A 15 7.31 10.71 1.83
CA LEU A 15 7.17 9.93 3.03
C LEU A 15 8.23 8.84 2.96
N SER A 16 8.96 8.69 4.06
CA SER A 16 9.86 7.58 4.31
C SER A 16 9.12 6.47 5.06
N VAL A 17 9.77 5.32 5.24
CA VAL A 17 9.22 4.24 6.07
C VAL A 17 8.99 4.68 7.52
N ASP A 18 9.81 5.59 8.03
CA ASP A 18 9.65 6.16 9.38
C ASP A 18 8.37 7.00 9.54
N ASP A 19 7.83 7.52 8.43
CA ASP A 19 6.59 8.29 8.42
C ASP A 19 5.33 7.41 8.28
N ILE A 20 5.50 6.10 8.06
CA ILE A 20 4.40 5.15 7.87
C ILE A 20 3.73 4.87 9.20
N GLN A 21 2.51 5.38 9.34
CA GLN A 21 1.58 4.95 10.39
C GLN A 21 0.62 3.89 9.84
N ASP A 22 -0.24 3.38 10.73
CA ASP A 22 -1.21 2.36 10.37
C ASP A 22 -2.15 2.83 9.24
N GLY A 23 -2.26 2.05 8.16
CA GLY A 23 -3.20 2.29 7.06
C GLY A 23 -2.65 3.03 5.83
N PHE A 24 -1.33 3.18 5.69
CA PHE A 24 -0.75 3.73 4.46
C PHE A 24 -0.84 2.75 3.28
N PHE A 25 -0.64 3.27 2.07
CA PHE A 25 -0.70 2.51 0.82
C PHE A 25 0.64 2.56 0.11
N LEU A 26 1.08 1.42 -0.42
CA LEU A 26 2.11 1.35 -1.45
C LEU A 26 1.43 1.16 -2.79
N VAL A 27 1.81 1.95 -3.80
CA VAL A 27 1.24 1.87 -5.14
C VAL A 27 2.37 1.80 -6.17
N LYS A 28 2.30 0.82 -7.07
CA LYS A 28 3.13 0.76 -8.27
C LYS A 28 2.32 0.24 -9.45
N GLY A 29 2.19 1.08 -10.48
CA GLY A 29 1.33 0.78 -11.61
C GLY A 29 -0.09 0.47 -11.11
N ASP A 30 -0.60 -0.69 -11.51
CA ASP A 30 -1.92 -1.20 -11.08
C ASP A 30 -1.87 -2.02 -9.78
N ASN A 31 -0.69 -2.27 -9.24
CA ASN A 31 -0.53 -2.99 -7.98
C ASN A 31 -0.61 -2.04 -6.81
N ALA A 32 -1.29 -2.49 -5.76
CA ALA A 32 -1.38 -1.74 -4.53
C ALA A 32 -1.37 -2.64 -3.31
N TRP A 33 -0.80 -2.10 -2.24
CA TRP A 33 -0.74 -2.76 -0.94
C TRP A 33 -1.19 -1.80 0.16
N VAL A 34 -1.81 -2.35 1.20
CA VAL A 34 -2.04 -1.65 2.47
C VAL A 34 -0.95 -2.04 3.44
N ILE A 35 -0.38 -1.05 4.12
CA ILE A 35 0.56 -1.25 5.20
C ILE A 35 -0.18 -1.08 6.52
N ARG A 36 -0.09 -2.10 7.36
CA ARG A 36 -0.42 -2.01 8.79
C ARG A 36 0.87 -2.03 9.59
N SER A 37 1.00 -1.10 10.53
CA SER A 37 2.12 -1.02 11.45
C SER A 37 1.74 -1.69 12.77
N HIS A 38 2.62 -2.54 13.29
CA HIS A 38 2.52 -3.16 14.59
C HIS A 38 3.69 -2.74 15.47
N ALA A 39 3.71 -3.19 16.73
CA ALA A 39 4.74 -2.78 17.69
C ALA A 39 6.19 -3.12 17.26
N ARG A 40 6.39 -4.11 16.39
CA ARG A 40 7.74 -4.58 15.98
C ARG A 40 7.88 -4.89 14.48
N ASP A 41 6.78 -4.92 13.75
CA ASP A 41 6.73 -5.37 12.37
C ASP A 41 5.60 -4.65 11.61
N PHE A 42 5.49 -4.98 10.33
CA PHE A 42 4.48 -4.47 9.43
C PHE A 42 3.75 -5.63 8.76
N SER A 43 2.44 -5.49 8.55
CA SER A 43 1.72 -6.33 7.61
C SER A 43 1.52 -5.58 6.31
N LEU A 44 1.99 -6.17 5.21
CA LEU A 44 1.75 -5.71 3.86
C LEU A 44 0.65 -6.58 3.25
N ILE A 45 -0.51 -5.98 2.98
CA ILE A 45 -1.68 -6.67 2.44
C ILE A 45 -1.77 -6.32 0.95
N ASP A 46 -1.55 -7.30 0.09
CA ASP A 46 -1.75 -7.16 -1.35
C ASP A 46 -3.25 -7.02 -1.65
N LEU A 47 -3.65 -5.89 -2.25
CA LEU A 47 -5.04 -5.62 -2.56
C LEU A 47 -5.55 -6.39 -3.80
N GLY A 48 -4.67 -6.84 -4.69
CA GLY A 48 -5.05 -7.68 -5.82
C GLY A 48 -5.36 -9.12 -5.41
N THR A 49 -4.65 -9.64 -4.41
CA THR A 49 -4.73 -11.06 -4.02
C THR A 49 -5.22 -11.33 -2.59
N PHE A 50 -5.31 -10.30 -1.75
CA PHE A 50 -5.57 -10.40 -0.30
C PHE A 50 -4.54 -11.24 0.47
N LYS A 51 -3.37 -11.50 -0.12
CA LYS A 51 -2.27 -12.12 0.61
C LYS A 51 -1.70 -11.13 1.61
N ILE A 52 -1.38 -11.65 2.78
CA ILE A 52 -0.79 -10.89 3.87
C ILE A 52 0.67 -11.34 4.01
N HIS A 53 1.58 -10.38 3.97
CA HIS A 53 3.00 -10.58 4.19
C HIS A 53 3.39 -9.88 5.49
N LEU A 54 4.00 -10.62 6.41
CA LEU A 54 4.61 -10.03 7.59
C LEU A 54 6.05 -9.63 7.24
N MET A 55 6.42 -8.37 7.50
CA MET A 55 7.72 -7.81 7.15
C MET A 55 8.32 -7.08 8.35
N SER A 56 9.62 -7.25 8.57
CA SER A 56 10.34 -6.33 9.44
C SER A 56 10.46 -4.95 8.79
N LYS A 57 10.90 -3.95 9.56
CA LYS A 57 11.18 -2.61 9.00
C LYS A 57 12.19 -2.69 7.85
N THR A 58 13.28 -3.42 8.04
CA THR A 58 14.35 -3.57 7.05
C THR A 58 13.84 -4.25 5.79
N ASP A 59 13.04 -5.32 5.92
CA ASP A 59 12.46 -5.99 4.76
C ASP A 59 11.52 -5.07 3.97
N LEU A 60 10.76 -4.21 4.67
CA LEU A 60 9.87 -3.24 4.04
C LEU A 60 10.64 -2.13 3.31
N GLU A 61 11.74 -1.64 3.92
CA GLU A 61 12.65 -0.69 3.27
C GLU A 61 13.28 -1.28 2.02
N ASP A 62 13.79 -2.51 2.08
CA ASP A 62 14.36 -3.23 0.94
C ASP A 62 13.31 -3.48 -0.15
N PHE A 63 12.08 -3.83 0.24
CA PHE A 63 10.96 -3.98 -0.68
C PHE A 63 10.61 -2.67 -1.39
N ILE A 64 10.60 -1.53 -0.68
CA ILE A 64 10.31 -0.23 -1.28
C ILE A 64 11.46 0.21 -2.19
N ASN A 65 12.71 0.09 -1.71
CA ASN A 65 13.90 0.56 -2.41
C ASN A 65 14.25 -0.28 -3.65
N SER A 66 13.86 -1.56 -3.69
CA SER A 66 14.04 -2.38 -4.88
C SER A 66 13.13 -1.97 -6.05
N TRP A 67 12.20 -1.03 -5.84
CA TRP A 67 11.20 -0.59 -6.80
C TRP A 67 11.35 0.93 -7.04
N ILE A 68 12.00 1.29 -8.15
CA ILE A 68 12.38 2.68 -8.52
C ILE A 68 11.20 3.69 -8.53
N ASP A 69 9.96 3.20 -8.63
CA ASP A 69 8.75 3.99 -8.89
C ASP A 69 7.60 3.73 -7.91
N ILE A 70 7.87 3.06 -6.77
CA ILE A 70 6.84 2.82 -5.76
C ILE A 70 6.46 4.13 -5.07
N LYS A 71 5.15 4.37 -4.94
CA LYS A 71 4.61 5.56 -4.27
C LYS A 71 4.06 5.16 -2.91
N ILE A 72 4.48 5.88 -1.88
CA ILE A 72 3.91 5.80 -0.54
C ILE A 72 2.81 6.86 -0.43
N LEU A 73 1.58 6.44 -0.16
CA LEU A 73 0.41 7.32 -0.11
C LEU A 73 -0.32 7.15 1.23
N SER A 74 -0.64 8.26 1.87
CA SER A 74 -1.52 8.25 3.04
C SER A 74 -2.99 7.99 2.63
N PRO A 75 -3.87 7.55 3.56
CA PRO A 75 -5.31 7.39 3.29
C PRO A 75 -5.99 8.61 2.67
N LYS A 76 -5.50 9.82 2.96
CA LYS A 76 -6.07 11.07 2.42
C LYS A 76 -5.76 11.30 0.94
N GLN A 77 -4.75 10.62 0.41
CA GLN A 77 -4.29 10.76 -0.98
C GLN A 77 -4.89 9.70 -1.92
N VAL A 78 -5.67 8.75 -1.37
CA VAL A 78 -6.25 7.65 -2.13
C VAL A 78 -7.76 7.57 -1.92
N ASN A 79 -8.48 7.22 -2.98
CA ASN A 79 -9.84 6.74 -2.89
C ASN A 79 -9.82 5.26 -3.26
N LEU A 80 -10.07 4.40 -2.27
CA LEU A 80 -10.15 2.96 -2.45
C LEU A 80 -11.57 2.59 -2.86
N ASN A 81 -11.77 2.33 -4.15
CA ASN A 81 -13.04 1.80 -4.65
C ASN A 81 -12.95 0.28 -4.76
N ILE A 82 -13.65 -0.41 -3.86
CA ILE A 82 -13.79 -1.86 -3.89
C ILE A 82 -15.05 -2.20 -4.68
N GLY A 83 -14.87 -2.62 -5.93
CA GLY A 83 -15.96 -3.08 -6.78
C GLY A 83 -16.24 -4.56 -6.58
N PHE A 84 -17.44 -4.90 -6.12
CA PHE A 84 -17.92 -6.28 -6.10
C PHE A 84 -18.66 -6.55 -7.42
N GLN A 85 -18.10 -7.43 -8.25
CA GLN A 85 -18.86 -8.07 -9.33
C GLN A 85 -19.41 -9.38 -8.79
N TRP A 86 -20.73 -9.44 -8.63
CA TRP A 86 -21.43 -10.70 -8.45
C TRP A 86 -21.26 -11.51 -9.74
N ARG A 87 -20.79 -12.75 -9.61
CA ARG A 87 -20.87 -13.74 -10.68
C ARG A 87 -22.06 -14.64 -10.32
N ASP A 88 -23.05 -14.68 -11.20
CA ASP A 88 -24.15 -15.65 -11.15
C ASP A 88 -23.63 -17.08 -11.33
#